data_AF-A0A6G9WFZ0-F1
#
_entry.id   AF-A0A6G9WFZ0-F1
#
_cell.length_a   1.000
_cell.length_b   1.000
_cell.length_c   1.000
_cell.angle_alpha   90.00
_cell.angle_beta   90.00
_cell.angle_gamma   90.00
#
_symmetry.space_group_name_H-M   'P 1'
#
loop_
_entity.id
_entity.type
_entity.pdbx_description
1 polymer ?
#
loop_
_entity_poly.entity_id
_entity_poly.type
_entity_poly.pdbx_seq_one_letter_code
_entity_poly.pdbx_strand_id
1 'polypeptide(L)'
;MATIRIQEAASLRLDDIYRYTRERWGEAQADRYIIGLFEAFDEIEAHGVASRPIPAEFGVNGFFFRYEHHFVYWRRLSNGDIGIVTVLHERMHQIGRFAEDFRRE
;
A
#
# COMPACT_ATOMS: atom_id res chain seq x y z
N MET A 1 -10.72 -10.49 13.83
CA MET A 1 -10.48 -9.69 12.62
C MET A 1 -9.10 -9.10 12.74
N ALA A 2 -8.26 -9.24 11.71
CA ALA A 2 -6.95 -8.59 11.70
C ALA A 2 -7.15 -7.06 11.65
N THR A 3 -6.34 -6.31 12.40
CA THR A 3 -6.36 -4.84 12.30
C THR A 3 -5.44 -4.40 11.16
N ILE A 4 -5.82 -3.37 10.42
CA ILE A 4 -4.93 -2.73 9.44
C ILE A 4 -3.96 -1.80 10.17
N ARG A 5 -2.66 -1.99 9.93
CA ARG A 5 -1.55 -1.18 10.47
C ARG A 5 -0.84 -0.51 9.31
N ILE A 6 -0.95 0.82 9.23
CA ILE A 6 -0.22 1.60 8.23
C ILE A 6 1.16 1.90 8.77
N GLN A 7 2.20 1.40 8.10
CA GLN A 7 3.58 1.71 8.47
C GLN A 7 3.95 3.15 8.06
N GLU A 8 4.96 3.71 8.71
CA GLU A 8 5.42 5.09 8.49
C GLU A 8 5.69 5.40 7.01
N ALA A 9 6.37 4.49 6.30
CA ALA A 9 6.64 4.63 4.88
C ALA A 9 5.36 4.72 4.04
N ALA A 10 4.36 3.87 4.32
CA ALA A 10 3.06 3.94 3.66
C ALA A 10 2.32 5.25 3.97
N SER A 11 2.36 5.74 5.21
CA SER A 11 1.73 7.00 5.60
C SER A 11 2.29 8.18 4.79
N LEU A 12 3.62 8.28 4.68
CA LEU A 12 4.27 9.33 3.89
C LEU A 12 3.88 9.26 2.41
N ARG A 13 3.73 8.04 1.87
CA ARG A 13 3.28 7.85 0.49
C ARG A 13 1.83 8.28 0.29
N LEU A 14 0.94 7.97 1.23
CA LEU A 14 -0.46 8.40 1.16
C LEU A 14 -0.57 9.93 1.18
N ASP A 15 0.23 10.61 2.00
CA ASP A 15 0.28 12.08 2.03
C ASP A 15 0.74 12.67 0.69
N ASP A 16 1.76 12.08 0.07
CA ASP A 16 2.25 12.51 -1.25
C ASP A 16 1.21 12.25 -2.34
N ILE A 17 0.53 11.10 -2.31
CA ILE A 17 -0.56 10.75 -3.23
C ILE A 17 -1.70 11.76 -3.10
N TYR A 18 -2.11 12.07 -1.87
CA TYR A 18 -3.16 13.05 -1.61
C TYR A 18 -2.78 14.42 -2.17
N ARG A 19 -1.58 14.93 -1.82
CA ARG A 19 -1.11 16.24 -2.25
C ARG A 19 -1.05 16.33 -3.77
N TYR A 20 -0.43 15.36 -4.43
CA TYR A 20 -0.32 15.32 -5.89
C TYR A 20 -1.71 15.27 -6.55
N THR A 21 -2.61 14.44 -6.02
CA THR A 21 -3.95 14.28 -6.58
C THR A 21 -4.76 15.57 -6.42
N ARG A 22 -4.67 16.21 -5.25
CA ARG A 22 -5.34 17.47 -4.96
C ARG A 22 -4.86 18.59 -5.87
N GLU A 23 -3.54 18.73 -6.04
CA GLU A 23 -2.95 19.77 -6.89
C GLU A 23 -3.37 19.64 -8.36
N ARG A 24 -3.57 18.41 -8.84
CA ARG A 24 -3.83 18.14 -10.25
C ARG A 24 -5.32 18.04 -10.61
N TRP A 25 -6.16 17.56 -9.69
CA TRP A 25 -7.58 17.27 -9.96
C TRP A 25 -8.54 17.80 -8.89
N GLY A 26 -8.04 18.47 -7.85
CA GLY A 26 -8.85 19.04 -6.78
C GLY A 26 -9.09 18.11 -5.60
N GLU A 27 -9.55 18.71 -4.50
CA GLU A 27 -9.75 18.05 -3.20
C GLU A 27 -10.74 16.89 -3.27
N ALA A 28 -11.88 17.06 -3.91
CA ALA A 28 -12.88 16.00 -4.05
C ALA A 28 -12.37 14.76 -4.80
N GLN A 29 -11.36 14.89 -5.67
CA GLN A 29 -10.73 13.73 -6.31
C GLN A 29 -9.71 13.08 -5.36
N ALA A 30 -8.94 13.88 -4.62
CA ALA A 30 -7.97 13.39 -3.65
C ALA A 30 -8.63 12.62 -2.51
N ASP A 31 -9.72 13.16 -1.95
CA ASP A 31 -10.49 12.52 -0.88
C ASP A 31 -11.04 11.17 -1.34
N ARG A 32 -11.70 11.13 -2.51
CA ARG A 32 -12.23 9.88 -3.07
C ARG A 32 -11.15 8.84 -3.30
N TYR A 33 -9.98 9.25 -3.79
CA TYR A 33 -8.88 8.34 -4.06
C TYR A 33 -8.30 7.74 -2.78
N ILE A 34 -8.11 8.55 -1.74
CA ILE A 34 -7.62 8.07 -0.43
C ILE A 34 -8.67 7.18 0.23
N ILE A 35 -9.95 7.60 0.27
CA ILE A 35 -11.02 6.77 0.85
C ILE A 35 -11.08 5.40 0.18
N GLY A 36 -11.07 5.33 -1.15
CA GLY A 36 -11.09 4.07 -1.86
C GLY A 36 -9.85 3.19 -1.63
N LEU A 37 -8.67 3.79 -1.37
CA LEU A 37 -7.49 3.04 -0.92
C LEU A 37 -7.71 2.39 0.45
N PHE A 38 -8.27 3.11 1.41
CA PHE A 38 -8.56 2.56 2.73
C PHE A 38 -9.63 1.47 2.69
N GLU A 39 -10.70 1.67 1.91
CA GLU A 39 -11.71 0.63 1.65
C GLU A 39 -11.05 -0.63 1.05
N ALA A 40 -10.13 -0.47 0.10
CA ALA A 40 -9.38 -1.60 -0.46
C ALA A 40 -8.44 -2.29 0.54
N PHE A 41 -7.96 -1.59 1.58
CA PHE A 41 -7.18 -2.20 2.65
C PHE A 41 -8.05 -3.10 3.53
N ASP A 42 -9.27 -2.66 3.84
CA ASP A 42 -10.21 -3.43 4.66
C ASP A 42 -10.65 -4.73 3.95
N GLU A 43 -10.69 -4.73 2.62
CA GLU A 43 -11.03 -5.89 1.80
C GLU A 43 -9.91 -6.96 1.69
N ILE A 44 -8.73 -6.73 2.28
CA ILE A 44 -7.62 -7.69 2.25
C ILE A 44 -7.98 -9.00 2.98
N GLU A 45 -8.56 -8.93 4.18
CA GLU A 45 -8.98 -10.14 4.94
C GLU A 45 -10.13 -10.87 4.24
N ALA A 46 -11.04 -10.13 3.61
CA ALA A 46 -12.19 -10.69 2.92
C ALA A 46 -11.83 -11.34 1.58
N HIS A 47 -10.56 -11.30 1.17
CA HIS A 47 -10.11 -11.66 -0.17
C HIS A 47 -10.83 -10.86 -1.28
N GLY A 48 -11.34 -9.67 -0.96
CA GLY A 48 -12.00 -8.77 -1.91
C GLY A 48 -11.01 -8.12 -2.89
N VAL A 49 -9.71 -8.09 -2.54
CA VAL A 49 -8.63 -7.66 -3.43
C VAL A 49 -7.80 -8.84 -3.94
N ALA A 50 -7.53 -8.84 -5.25
CA ALA A 50 -6.72 -9.86 -5.91
C ALA A 50 -5.21 -9.66 -5.63
N SER A 51 -4.79 -10.07 -4.43
CA SER A 51 -3.39 -9.99 -4.00
C SER A 51 -2.52 -11.05 -4.68
N ARG A 52 -1.28 -10.68 -5.00
CA ARG A 52 -0.24 -11.54 -5.56
C ARG A 52 0.96 -11.58 -4.63
N PRO A 53 1.65 -12.72 -4.49
CA PRO A 53 2.87 -12.78 -3.69
C PRO A 53 3.95 -11.91 -4.32
N ILE A 54 4.74 -11.25 -3.48
CA ILE A 54 5.96 -10.57 -3.92
C ILE A 54 6.97 -11.64 -4.37
N PRO A 55 7.60 -11.50 -5.55
CA PRO A 55 8.60 -12.46 -6.00
C PRO A 55 9.74 -12.64 -5.00
N ALA A 56 10.15 -13.89 -4.77
CA ALA A 56 11.16 -14.23 -3.77
C ALA A 56 12.54 -13.59 -4.03
N GLU A 57 12.82 -13.22 -5.28
CA GLU A 57 14.04 -12.51 -5.68
C GLU A 57 14.23 -11.17 -4.96
N PHE A 58 13.15 -10.55 -4.46
CA PHE A 58 13.21 -9.31 -3.68
C PHE A 58 13.62 -9.55 -2.21
N GLY A 59 13.74 -10.80 -1.76
CA GLY A 59 14.18 -11.13 -0.41
C GLY A 59 13.20 -10.74 0.70
N VAL A 60 11.95 -10.45 0.36
CA VAL A 60 10.92 -10.02 1.29
C VAL A 60 9.69 -10.93 1.19
N ASN A 61 9.05 -11.20 2.32
CA ASN A 61 7.79 -11.94 2.35
C ASN A 61 6.62 -10.95 2.47
N GLY A 62 5.67 -11.09 1.57
CA GLY A 62 4.45 -10.30 1.56
C GLY A 62 3.71 -10.43 0.24
N PHE A 63 2.71 -9.58 0.10
CA PHE A 63 1.81 -9.55 -1.03
C PHE A 63 1.68 -8.12 -1.54
N PHE A 64 1.15 -8.02 -2.75
CA PHE A 64 0.78 -6.74 -3.31
C PHE A 64 -0.49 -6.86 -4.15
N PHE A 65 -1.22 -5.77 -4.27
CA PHE A 65 -2.32 -5.65 -5.23
C PHE A 65 -2.28 -4.28 -5.89
N ARG A 66 -2.99 -4.16 -7.02
CA ARG A 66 -3.11 -2.90 -7.75
C ARG A 66 -4.42 -2.22 -7.36
N TYR A 67 -4.35 -0.97 -6.96
CA TYR A 67 -5.48 -0.06 -6.82
C TYR A 67 -5.30 1.10 -7.80
N GLU A 68 -6.10 1.11 -8.86
CA GLU A 68 -6.00 2.08 -9.96
C GLU A 68 -4.56 2.27 -10.49
N HIS A 69 -3.91 3.39 -10.19
CA HIS A 69 -2.54 3.72 -10.63
C HIS A 69 -1.46 3.39 -9.59
N HIS A 70 -1.82 2.81 -8.45
CA HIS A 70 -0.91 2.50 -7.36
C HIS A 70 -0.88 1.01 -7.04
N PHE A 71 0.27 0.53 -6.59
CA PHE A 71 0.48 -0.78 -6.02
C PHE A 71 0.60 -0.66 -4.51
N VAL A 72 -0.25 -1.40 -3.82
CA VAL A 72 -0.29 -1.48 -2.37
C VAL A 72 0.47 -2.73 -1.97
N TYR A 73 1.49 -2.56 -1.14
CA TYR A 73 2.32 -3.63 -0.63
C TYR A 73 2.00 -3.87 0.83
N TRP A 74 1.73 -5.13 1.18
CA TRP A 74 1.31 -5.50 2.51
C TRP A 74 1.87 -6.85 2.94
N ARG A 75 1.89 -7.11 4.24
CA ARG A 75 2.25 -8.40 4.81
C ARG A 75 1.41 -8.70 6.04
N ARG A 76 1.33 -9.98 6.40
CA ARG A 76 0.78 -10.38 7.69
C ARG A 76 1.86 -10.23 8.76
N LEU A 77 1.56 -9.51 9.83
CA LEU A 77 2.45 -9.28 10.96
C LEU A 77 2.44 -10.49 11.90
N SER A 78 3.42 -10.56 12.81
CA SER A 78 3.55 -11.68 13.77
C SER A 78 2.37 -11.84 14.71
N ASN A 79 1.67 -10.74 15.02
CA ASN A 79 0.44 -10.72 15.82
C ASN A 79 -0.83 -11.07 15.01
N GLY A 80 -0.70 -11.35 13.71
CA GLY A 80 -1.81 -11.66 12.81
C GLY A 80 -2.50 -10.45 12.19
N ASP A 81 -2.06 -9.22 12.49
CA ASP A 81 -2.54 -7.99 11.84
C ASP A 81 -2.02 -7.89 10.39
N ILE A 82 -2.65 -7.02 9.60
CA ILE A 82 -2.18 -6.67 8.26
C ILE A 82 -1.35 -5.40 8.35
N GLY A 83 -0.08 -5.47 7.95
CA GLY A 83 0.78 -4.30 7.79
C GLY A 83 0.77 -3.81 6.35
N ILE A 84 0.28 -2.58 6.12
CA ILE A 84 0.48 -1.87 4.85
C ILE A 84 1.88 -1.26 4.91
N VAL A 85 2.80 -1.82 4.12
CA VAL A 85 4.22 -1.52 4.17
C VAL A 85 4.54 -0.26 3.39
N THR A 86 4.05 -0.17 2.16
CA THR A 86 4.28 0.99 1.28
C THR A 86 3.24 1.02 0.16
N VAL A 87 3.03 2.19 -0.42
CA VAL A 87 2.14 2.41 -1.57
C VAL A 87 2.94 3.10 -2.67
N LEU A 88 3.07 2.47 -3.83
CA LEU A 88 3.93 2.95 -4.91
C LEU A 88 3.11 3.21 -6.18
N HIS A 89 3.35 4.32 -6.85
CA HIS A 89 2.75 4.58 -8.16
C HIS A 89 3.29 3.60 -9.21
N GLU A 90 2.48 3.18 -10.19
CA GLU A 90 2.84 2.18 -11.21
C GLU A 90 4.09 2.55 -12.04
N ARG A 91 4.36 3.86 -12.14
CA ARG A 91 5.51 4.43 -12.84
C ARG A 91 6.76 4.57 -11.96
N MET A 92 6.65 4.38 -10.65
CA MET A 92 7.80 4.43 -9.75
C MET A 92 8.52 3.09 -9.76
N HIS A 93 9.49 2.93 -10.66
CA HIS A 93 10.49 1.87 -10.56
C HIS A 93 11.46 2.21 -9.42
N GLN A 94 11.13 1.80 -8.18
CA GLN A 94 12.03 1.93 -7.02
C GLN A 94 12.25 0.58 -6.33
N ILE A 95 12.63 -0.44 -7.11
CA ILE A 95 13.08 -1.74 -6.60
C ILE A 95 14.16 -1.58 -5.51
N GLY A 96 15.00 -0.54 -5.59
CA GLY A 96 16.05 -0.28 -4.59
C GLY A 96 15.56 0.16 -3.21
N ARG A 97 14.45 0.91 -3.10
CA ARG A 97 13.91 1.36 -1.79
C ARG A 97 12.92 0.37 -1.17
N PHE A 98 12.32 -0.46 -2.01
CA PHE A 98 11.36 -1.48 -1.62
C PHE A 98 11.86 -2.42 -0.52
N ALA A 99 13.10 -2.92 -0.64
CA ALA A 99 13.67 -3.84 0.34
C ALA A 99 14.02 -3.19 1.69
N GLU A 100 14.18 -1.87 1.76
CA GLU A 100 14.36 -1.16 3.04
C GLU A 100 13.03 -1.00 3.78
N ASP A 101 11.96 -0.60 3.10
CA ASP A 101 10.64 -0.42 3.71
C ASP A 101 10.14 -1.74 4.34
N PHE A 102 10.38 -2.88 3.69
CA PHE A 102 10.01 -4.20 4.18
C PHE A 102 10.85 -4.71 5.36
N ARG A 103 12.06 -4.17 5.57
CA ARG A 103 12.95 -4.58 6.68
C ARG A 103 12.71 -3.82 7.97
N ARG A 104 11.91 -2.73 7.94
CA ARG A 104 11.45 -2.06 9.15
C ARG A 104 10.23 -2.81 9.71
N GLU A 105 10.37 -3.36 10.91
CA GLU A 105 9.30 -4.01 11.67
C GLU A 105 8.41 -2.98 12.36
#